data_AF-A0A816EJJ2-F1
#
_entry.id   AF-A0A816EJJ2-F1
#
_cell.length_a   1.000
_cell.length_b   1.000
_cell.length_c   1.000
_cell.angle_alpha   90.00
_cell.angle_beta   90.00
_cell.angle_gamma   90.00
#
_symmetry.space_group_name_H-M   'P 1'
#
loop_
_entity.id
_entity.type
_entity.pdbx_description
1 polymer ?
#
loop_
_entity_poly.entity_id
_entity_poly.type
_entity_poly.pdbx_seq_one_letter_code
_entity_poly.pdbx_strand_id
1 'polypeptide(L)'
;MPKFREMNYTSAYEYLEKRFDRAVRMCASFTFSSFMLIYMAIVLYAPALALSQTTGLNIWLSVVSIGVICTFYSSVGGMKAVIWTDVLQALVILVGLLASIIQGCLITLGGFRRVFSIAYEGGRIEFDSISPDPRTRHTIWSLLIGGSLNALSTYGFNQTQVQRYMCVRSTRGAKQALFINAVGAAIVIILSSFIGVILYAYYAGCDPLTAKRVSDVDQIFPYFVMDVLGGKPGLPGVFLACIFSGSLSTISSGLNSLAAVIIEDVYKGLMRRKLSDERQGLISKIFSVVLGAVVMLLTYVVSYLGSVLNAALSLFGVLSGPIMGVFFLGFFFPQANRHGGLVGFLTSLALQLWIFLGAQITKNQMKNVRLNLTIDNCTEPVNITTILTSSPIKRDPLIDFYSVSYMWYTPIAVLSVLIVGLTVSYLTRPHKPNEIDPKLLIPIGDACCCCLPKRIRDFLRCGVDYENYFQEKHVCI
;
A
#
# COMPACT_ATOMS: atom_id res chain seq x y z
N MET A 1 -9.74 6.31 14.03
CA MET A 1 -9.62 5.14 14.95
C MET A 1 -10.66 5.15 16.07
N PRO A 2 -10.68 6.08 17.05
CA PRO A 2 -11.70 6.06 18.12
C PRO A 2 -13.13 6.17 17.59
N LYS A 3 -13.34 7.01 16.57
CA LYS A 3 -14.66 7.27 15.98
C LYS A 3 -15.32 6.07 15.29
N PHE A 4 -14.60 5.32 14.45
CA PHE A 4 -15.17 4.15 13.77
C PHE A 4 -15.69 3.11 14.76
N ARG A 5 -15.00 3.02 15.91
CA ARG A 5 -15.35 2.10 16.98
C ARG A 5 -16.50 2.58 17.85
N GLU A 6 -16.58 3.88 18.11
CA GLU A 6 -17.72 4.49 18.80
C GLU A 6 -19.03 4.32 18.02
N MET A 7 -18.94 4.23 16.70
CA MET A 7 -20.09 4.13 15.81
C MET A 7 -20.46 2.69 15.41
N ASN A 8 -19.71 1.68 15.86
CA ASN A 8 -19.92 0.25 15.55
C ASN A 8 -20.10 -0.07 14.04
N TYR A 9 -19.39 0.66 13.17
CA TYR A 9 -19.48 0.42 11.74
C TYR A 9 -18.72 -0.84 11.32
N THR A 10 -19.31 -1.61 10.41
CA THR A 10 -18.69 -2.82 9.85
C THR A 10 -17.80 -2.48 8.66
N SER A 11 -18.23 -1.49 7.85
CA SER A 11 -17.45 -0.88 6.78
C SER A 11 -17.02 0.53 7.17
N ALA A 12 -15.74 0.87 6.95
CA ALA A 12 -15.23 2.23 7.14
C ALA A 12 -16.01 3.26 6.29
N TYR A 13 -16.56 2.83 5.15
CA TYR A 13 -17.28 3.67 4.21
C TYR A 13 -18.71 4.01 4.63
N GLU A 14 -19.27 3.35 5.67
CA GLU A 14 -20.53 3.74 6.31
C GLU A 14 -20.50 5.18 6.81
N TYR A 15 -19.33 5.62 7.28
CA TYR A 15 -19.08 7.01 7.67
C TYR A 15 -19.39 7.98 6.52
N LEU A 16 -18.97 7.66 5.28
CA LEU A 16 -19.15 8.56 4.13
C LEU A 16 -20.63 8.69 3.75
N GLU A 17 -21.44 7.65 3.93
CA GLU A 17 -22.89 7.75 3.72
C GLU A 17 -23.56 8.65 4.75
N LYS A 18 -23.15 8.54 6.02
CA LYS A 18 -23.67 9.40 7.09
C LYS A 18 -23.23 10.86 6.93
N ARG A 19 -22.02 11.09 6.42
CA ARG A 19 -21.46 12.43 6.26
C ARG A 19 -21.92 13.13 4.98
N PHE A 20 -22.07 12.40 3.88
CA PHE A 20 -22.36 12.97 2.57
C PHE A 20 -23.64 12.38 2.00
N ASP A 21 -23.52 11.28 1.27
CA ASP A 21 -24.64 10.45 0.87
C ASP A 21 -24.13 9.06 0.45
N ARG A 22 -25.09 8.23 0.05
CA ARG A 22 -24.85 6.87 -0.38
C ARG A 22 -24.03 6.75 -1.68
N ALA A 23 -24.11 7.71 -2.60
CA ALA A 23 -23.32 7.69 -3.83
C ALA A 23 -21.82 7.80 -3.51
N VAL A 24 -21.46 8.66 -2.54
CA VAL A 24 -20.06 8.78 -2.07
C VAL A 24 -19.57 7.47 -1.44
N ARG A 25 -20.39 6.83 -0.60
CA ARG A 25 -20.08 5.49 -0.04
C ARG A 25 -19.84 4.48 -1.16
N MET A 26 -20.77 4.34 -2.12
CA MET A 26 -20.64 3.36 -3.20
C MET A 26 -19.38 3.59 -4.06
N CYS A 27 -19.06 4.84 -4.38
CA CYS A 27 -17.86 5.16 -5.16
C CYS A 27 -16.57 4.81 -4.39
N ALA A 28 -16.51 5.13 -3.09
CA ALA A 28 -15.37 4.80 -2.25
C ALA A 28 -15.21 3.28 -2.08
N SER A 29 -16.30 2.56 -1.79
CA SER A 29 -16.30 1.09 -1.66
C SER A 29 -15.89 0.39 -2.95
N PHE A 30 -16.36 0.86 -4.11
CA PHE A 30 -15.97 0.32 -5.42
C PHE A 30 -14.49 0.58 -5.73
N THR A 31 -14.00 1.79 -5.43
CA THR A 31 -12.59 2.17 -5.62
C THR A 31 -11.68 1.35 -4.73
N PHE A 32 -12.05 1.16 -3.45
CA PHE A 32 -11.35 0.27 -2.53
C PHE A 32 -11.34 -1.17 -3.02
N SER A 33 -12.49 -1.65 -3.51
CA SER A 33 -12.62 -3.02 -4.02
C SER A 33 -11.70 -3.27 -5.20
N SER A 34 -11.66 -2.33 -6.14
CA SER A 34 -10.76 -2.36 -7.30
C SER A 34 -9.29 -2.28 -6.88
N PHE A 35 -8.96 -1.38 -5.95
CA PHE A 35 -7.63 -1.28 -5.35
C PHE A 35 -7.18 -2.61 -4.75
N MET A 36 -8.02 -3.23 -3.91
CA MET A 36 -7.62 -4.44 -3.19
C MET A 36 -7.45 -5.62 -4.15
N LEU A 37 -8.29 -5.75 -5.19
CA LEU A 37 -8.14 -6.79 -6.21
C LEU A 37 -6.81 -6.68 -6.97
N ILE A 38 -6.46 -5.48 -7.45
CA ILE A 38 -5.21 -5.26 -8.18
C ILE A 38 -4.02 -5.44 -7.24
N TYR A 39 -4.11 -4.93 -6.01
CA TYR A 39 -3.04 -5.07 -5.01
C TYR A 39 -2.78 -6.54 -4.66
N MET A 40 -3.82 -7.34 -4.42
CA MET A 40 -3.67 -8.79 -4.17
C MET A 40 -3.06 -9.52 -5.37
N ALA A 41 -3.37 -9.11 -6.61
CA ALA A 41 -2.75 -9.68 -7.81
C ALA A 41 -1.25 -9.36 -7.91
N ILE A 42 -0.85 -8.12 -7.58
CA ILE A 42 0.58 -7.73 -7.46
C ILE A 42 1.29 -8.57 -6.40
N VAL A 43 0.65 -8.74 -5.25
CA VAL A 43 1.20 -9.52 -4.13
C VAL A 43 1.30 -11.00 -4.47
N LEU A 44 0.38 -11.56 -5.26
CA LEU A 44 0.42 -12.97 -5.69
C LEU A 44 1.55 -13.25 -6.69
N TYR A 45 1.97 -12.26 -7.48
CA TYR A 45 3.00 -12.44 -8.51
C TYR A 45 4.39 -12.69 -7.92
N ALA A 46 4.79 -11.96 -6.87
CA ALA A 46 6.11 -12.07 -6.24
C ALA A 46 6.47 -13.49 -5.74
N PRO A 47 5.64 -14.20 -4.94
CA PRO A 47 5.93 -15.56 -4.52
C PRO A 47 5.87 -16.55 -5.69
N ALA A 48 5.02 -16.32 -6.69
CA ALA A 48 4.96 -17.16 -7.89
C ALA A 48 6.26 -17.07 -8.70
N LEU A 49 6.79 -15.85 -8.85
CA LEU A 49 8.08 -15.60 -9.47
C LEU A 49 9.20 -16.28 -8.69
N ALA A 50 9.24 -16.13 -7.37
CA ALA A 50 10.24 -16.78 -6.53
C ALA A 50 10.17 -18.31 -6.62
N LEU A 51 8.97 -18.89 -6.59
CA LEU A 51 8.78 -20.34 -6.74
C LEU A 51 9.27 -20.82 -8.11
N SER A 52 8.90 -20.11 -9.18
CA SER A 52 9.32 -20.45 -10.55
C SER A 52 10.85 -20.42 -10.70
N GLN A 53 11.53 -19.42 -10.14
CA GLN A 53 12.99 -19.30 -10.19
C GLN A 53 13.72 -20.37 -9.37
N THR A 54 13.15 -20.79 -8.23
CA THR A 54 13.77 -21.75 -7.32
C THR A 54 13.54 -23.20 -7.73
N THR A 55 12.40 -23.50 -8.35
CA THR A 55 12.00 -24.87 -8.73
C THR A 55 12.10 -25.17 -10.22
N GLY A 56 12.23 -24.14 -11.06
CA GLY A 56 12.15 -24.26 -12.52
C GLY A 56 10.71 -24.46 -13.04
N LEU A 57 9.70 -24.38 -12.17
CA LEU A 57 8.29 -24.50 -12.58
C LEU A 57 7.85 -23.32 -13.44
N ASN A 58 6.86 -23.57 -14.31
CA ASN A 58 6.21 -22.51 -15.07
C ASN A 58 5.54 -21.52 -14.10
N ILE A 59 5.77 -20.21 -14.31
CA ILE A 59 5.23 -19.14 -13.46
C ILE A 59 3.71 -19.18 -13.32
N TRP A 60 2.97 -19.54 -14.37
CA TRP A 60 1.50 -19.62 -14.31
C TRP A 60 1.04 -20.80 -13.46
N LEU A 61 1.77 -21.92 -13.48
CA LEU A 61 1.52 -23.04 -12.57
C LEU A 61 1.79 -22.64 -11.11
N SER A 62 2.84 -21.83 -10.88
CA SER A 62 3.10 -21.23 -9.57
C SER A 62 1.98 -20.29 -9.13
N VAL A 63 1.47 -19.41 -10.01
CA VAL A 63 0.34 -18.52 -9.71
C VAL A 63 -0.91 -19.31 -9.32
N VAL A 64 -1.28 -20.32 -10.13
CA VAL A 64 -2.48 -21.13 -9.88
C VAL A 64 -2.36 -21.93 -8.59
N SER A 65 -1.23 -22.60 -8.36
CA SER A 65 -1.03 -23.40 -7.14
C SER A 65 -1.10 -22.55 -5.86
N ILE A 66 -0.39 -21.42 -5.84
CA ILE A 66 -0.39 -20.50 -4.69
C ILE A 66 -1.77 -19.87 -4.51
N GLY A 67 -2.41 -19.43 -5.60
CA GLY A 67 -3.73 -18.81 -5.57
C GLY A 67 -4.82 -19.76 -5.06
N VAL A 68 -4.80 -21.02 -5.47
CA VAL A 68 -5.75 -22.05 -5.00
C VAL A 68 -5.55 -22.32 -3.51
N ILE A 69 -4.31 -22.55 -3.07
CA ILE A 69 -3.99 -22.76 -1.65
C ILE A 69 -4.46 -21.56 -0.84
N CYS A 70 -4.14 -20.35 -1.31
CA CYS A 70 -4.48 -19.11 -0.64
C CYS A 70 -5.98 -18.90 -0.48
N THR A 71 -6.72 -19.11 -1.57
CA THR A 71 -8.16 -18.94 -1.63
C THR A 71 -8.86 -19.96 -0.73
N PHE A 72 -8.40 -21.21 -0.76
CA PHE A 72 -8.96 -22.29 0.05
C PHE A 72 -8.86 -21.98 1.54
N TYR A 73 -7.66 -21.70 2.07
CA TYR A 73 -7.51 -21.46 3.51
C TYR A 73 -8.26 -20.20 3.97
N SER A 74 -8.27 -19.15 3.13
CA SER A 74 -8.96 -17.89 3.42
C SER A 74 -10.48 -18.09 3.50
N SER A 75 -11.03 -18.89 2.60
CA SER A 75 -12.47 -19.17 2.55
C SER A 75 -12.94 -20.01 3.75
N VAL A 76 -12.10 -20.90 4.28
CA VAL A 76 -12.49 -21.80 5.38
C VAL A 76 -12.35 -21.12 6.75
N GLY A 77 -11.26 -20.36 6.96
CA GLY A 77 -10.85 -19.92 8.30
C GLY A 77 -11.61 -18.72 8.89
N GLY A 78 -12.12 -17.81 8.06
CA GLY A 78 -12.68 -16.54 8.53
C GLY A 78 -11.70 -15.66 9.32
N MET A 79 -12.14 -14.47 9.75
CA MET A 79 -11.23 -13.46 10.34
C MET A 79 -10.42 -13.95 11.54
N LYS A 80 -11.00 -14.77 12.43
CA LYS A 80 -10.28 -15.29 13.61
C LYS A 80 -9.12 -16.21 13.23
N ALA A 81 -9.32 -17.13 12.29
CA ALA A 81 -8.25 -18.03 11.86
C ALA A 81 -7.17 -17.24 11.10
N VAL A 82 -7.58 -16.29 10.26
CA VAL A 82 -6.65 -15.42 9.53
C VAL A 82 -5.71 -14.67 10.49
N ILE A 83 -6.23 -14.12 11.59
CA ILE A 83 -5.39 -13.44 12.60
C ILE A 83 -4.36 -14.39 13.23
N TRP A 84 -4.73 -15.63 13.55
CA TRP A 84 -3.80 -16.60 14.13
C TRP A 84 -2.74 -17.08 13.13
N THR A 85 -3.12 -17.30 11.86
CA THR A 85 -2.15 -17.66 10.82
C THR A 85 -1.16 -16.53 10.56
N ASP A 86 -1.62 -15.28 10.60
CA ASP A 86 -0.75 -14.11 10.41
C ASP A 86 0.32 -13.99 11.50
N VAL A 87 -0.01 -14.34 12.75
CA VAL A 87 0.98 -14.33 13.86
C VAL A 87 2.10 -15.33 13.59
N LEU A 88 1.76 -16.53 13.14
CA LEU A 88 2.76 -17.55 12.78
C LEU A 88 3.57 -17.13 11.54
N GLN A 89 2.91 -16.57 10.54
CA GLN A 89 3.54 -16.08 9.31
C GLN A 89 4.51 -14.92 9.59
N ALA A 90 4.20 -14.02 10.53
CA ALA A 90 5.11 -12.96 10.94
C ALA A 90 6.44 -13.50 11.51
N LEU A 91 6.39 -14.59 12.28
CA LEU A 91 7.59 -15.26 12.78
C LEU A 91 8.41 -15.87 11.63
N VAL A 92 7.74 -16.54 10.68
CA VAL A 92 8.40 -17.15 9.51
C VAL A 92 9.07 -16.08 8.63
N ILE A 93 8.42 -14.93 8.44
CA ILE A 93 9.00 -13.79 7.71
C ILE A 93 10.28 -13.32 8.40
N LEU A 94 10.24 -13.11 9.72
CA LEU A 94 11.42 -12.65 10.47
C LEU A 94 12.57 -13.66 10.37
N VAL A 95 12.29 -14.96 10.53
CA VAL A 95 13.30 -16.02 10.41
C VAL A 95 13.91 -16.05 9.01
N GLY A 96 13.11 -15.94 7.94
CA GLY A 96 13.62 -15.96 6.57
C GLY A 96 14.46 -14.73 6.20
N LEU A 97 14.08 -13.55 6.67
CA LEU A 97 14.88 -12.34 6.50
C LEU A 97 16.23 -12.44 7.23
N LEU A 98 16.22 -12.90 8.48
CA LEU A 98 17.44 -13.10 9.26
C LEU A 98 18.34 -14.18 8.64
N ALA A 99 17.79 -15.30 8.18
CA ALA A 99 18.56 -16.35 7.51
C ALA A 99 19.25 -15.83 6.24
N SER A 100 18.53 -15.03 5.44
CA SER A 100 19.08 -14.40 4.23
C SER A 100 20.23 -13.42 4.55
N ILE A 101 20.07 -12.62 5.60
CA ILE A 101 21.11 -11.67 6.06
C ILE A 101 22.33 -12.42 6.62
N ILE A 102 22.13 -13.41 7.48
CA ILE A 102 23.23 -14.17 8.09
C ILE A 102 24.05 -14.86 7.00
N GLN A 103 23.40 -15.55 6.07
CA GLN A 103 24.12 -16.20 4.98
C GLN A 103 24.80 -15.18 4.06
N GLY A 104 24.06 -14.20 3.53
CA GLY A 104 24.59 -13.28 2.52
C GLY A 104 25.66 -12.35 3.07
N CYS A 105 25.44 -11.76 4.25
CA CYS A 105 26.36 -10.79 4.83
C CYS A 105 27.50 -11.44 5.63
N LEU A 106 27.18 -12.32 6.58
CA LEU A 106 28.19 -12.83 7.52
C LEU A 106 29.03 -13.96 6.93
N ILE A 107 28.40 -14.88 6.21
CA ILE A 107 29.08 -16.08 5.69
C ILE A 107 29.72 -15.79 4.33
N THR A 108 28.97 -15.20 3.39
CA THR A 108 29.44 -15.04 2.00
C THR A 108 30.30 -13.80 1.81
N LEU A 109 29.91 -12.64 2.36
CA LEU A 109 30.61 -11.36 2.14
C LEU A 109 31.62 -10.98 3.24
N GLY A 110 31.74 -11.80 4.30
CA GLY A 110 32.72 -11.60 5.36
C GLY A 110 32.38 -10.48 6.36
N GLY A 111 31.12 -10.04 6.42
CA GLY A 111 30.59 -9.15 7.47
C GLY A 111 30.08 -7.79 7.00
N PHE A 112 29.36 -7.11 7.90
CA PHE A 112 28.65 -5.85 7.62
C PHE A 112 29.54 -4.74 7.05
N ARG A 113 30.76 -4.59 7.59
CA ARG A 113 31.68 -3.51 7.20
C ARG A 113 32.05 -3.61 5.72
N ARG A 114 32.26 -4.82 5.20
CA ARG A 114 32.61 -5.04 3.79
C ARG A 114 31.42 -4.78 2.87
N VAL A 115 30.22 -5.19 3.27
CA VAL A 115 28.98 -4.91 2.53
C VAL A 115 28.76 -3.40 2.38
N PHE A 116 28.88 -2.65 3.48
CA PHE A 116 28.71 -1.20 3.46
C PHE A 116 29.82 -0.49 2.68
N SER A 117 31.07 -0.94 2.75
CA SER A 117 32.16 -0.31 1.98
C SER A 117 31.93 -0.45 0.47
N ILE A 118 31.56 -1.64 -0.01
CA ILE A 118 31.25 -1.89 -1.42
C ILE A 118 30.04 -1.06 -1.87
N ALA A 119 28.99 -1.01 -1.04
CA ALA A 119 27.79 -0.22 -1.35
C ALA A 119 28.07 1.29 -1.40
N TYR A 120 28.95 1.78 -0.53
CA TYR A 120 29.35 3.18 -0.49
C TYR A 120 30.22 3.55 -1.70
N GLU A 121 31.24 2.74 -2.03
CA GLU A 121 32.08 2.89 -3.23
C GLU A 121 31.24 2.85 -4.52
N GLY A 122 30.18 2.02 -4.51
CA GLY A 122 29.19 1.92 -5.58
C GLY A 122 28.18 3.05 -5.69
N GLY A 123 28.23 4.06 -4.80
CA GLY A 123 27.28 5.17 -4.76
C GLY A 123 25.83 4.75 -4.46
N ARG A 124 25.62 3.63 -3.74
CA ARG A 124 24.28 3.09 -3.42
C ARG A 124 23.73 3.55 -2.08
N ILE A 125 24.54 4.22 -1.29
CA ILE A 125 24.16 4.75 0.03
C ILE A 125 24.12 6.27 -0.07
N GLU A 126 22.91 6.82 -0.13
CA GLU A 126 22.63 8.25 -0.14
C GLU A 126 21.61 8.54 0.97
N PHE A 127 21.96 9.39 1.94
CA PHE A 127 21.08 9.74 3.06
C PHE A 127 20.50 11.15 2.95
N ASP A 128 21.10 12.00 2.11
CA ASP A 128 20.95 13.46 2.09
C ASP A 128 20.28 13.99 0.81
N SER A 129 19.33 13.23 0.27
CA SER A 129 18.55 13.69 -0.89
C SER A 129 17.46 14.72 -0.50
N ILE A 130 17.86 16.00 -0.43
CA ILE A 130 17.02 17.15 -0.03
C ILE A 130 16.38 17.87 -1.25
N SER A 131 16.51 17.33 -2.46
CA SER A 131 15.98 17.98 -3.66
C SER A 131 14.47 18.29 -3.57
N PRO A 132 14.04 19.52 -3.87
CA PRO A 132 12.63 19.87 -3.92
C PRO A 132 11.95 19.42 -5.23
N ASP A 133 12.68 18.83 -6.18
CA ASP A 133 12.12 18.39 -7.46
C ASP A 133 11.16 17.20 -7.26
N PRO A 134 9.85 17.33 -7.55
CA PRO A 134 8.87 16.27 -7.33
C PRO A 134 9.04 15.07 -8.27
N ARG A 135 9.89 15.17 -9.31
CA ARG A 135 10.21 14.08 -10.24
C ARG A 135 11.25 13.11 -9.69
N THR A 136 12.01 13.54 -8.69
CA THR A 136 12.96 12.65 -8.01
C THR A 136 12.18 11.58 -7.23
N ARG A 137 12.59 10.32 -7.41
CA ARG A 137 11.84 9.16 -6.92
C ARG A 137 11.64 9.18 -5.41
N HIS A 138 12.72 9.42 -4.66
CA HIS A 138 12.72 9.50 -3.20
C HIS A 138 13.59 10.67 -2.76
N THR A 139 12.97 11.63 -2.10
CA THR A 139 13.60 12.71 -1.33
C THR A 139 13.03 12.75 0.07
N ILE A 140 13.73 13.43 0.97
CA ILE A 140 13.24 13.68 2.34
C ILE A 140 11.82 14.27 2.32
N TRP A 141 11.53 15.21 1.41
CA TRP A 141 10.20 15.81 1.26
C TRP A 141 9.13 14.80 0.80
N SER A 142 9.45 14.02 -0.24
CA SER A 142 8.52 13.01 -0.77
C SER A 142 8.20 11.93 0.28
N LEU A 143 9.17 11.57 1.13
CA LEU A 143 8.99 10.56 2.18
C LEU A 143 8.24 11.14 3.38
N LEU A 144 8.58 12.35 3.82
CA LEU A 144 7.90 13.01 4.93
C LEU A 144 6.44 13.32 4.62
N ILE A 145 6.15 13.86 3.43
CA ILE A 145 4.78 14.25 3.07
C ILE A 145 4.04 13.06 2.45
N GLY A 146 4.57 12.54 1.34
CA GLY A 146 3.94 11.44 0.59
C GLY A 146 3.92 10.13 1.38
N GLY A 147 5.05 9.76 1.99
CA GLY A 147 5.14 8.55 2.83
C GLY A 147 4.22 8.61 4.05
N SER A 148 4.16 9.73 4.77
CA SER A 148 3.25 9.88 5.92
C SER A 148 1.78 9.80 5.52
N LEU A 149 1.39 10.45 4.42
CA LEU A 149 0.02 10.37 3.91
C LEU A 149 -0.31 8.95 3.40
N ASN A 150 0.62 8.26 2.74
CA ASN A 150 0.45 6.86 2.34
C ASN A 150 0.27 5.93 3.55
N ALA A 151 1.07 6.12 4.60
CA ALA A 151 0.95 5.38 5.84
C ALA A 151 -0.41 5.66 6.51
N LEU A 152 -0.82 6.93 6.58
CA LEU A 152 -2.11 7.31 7.14
C LEU A 152 -3.29 6.75 6.33
N SER A 153 -3.20 6.73 5.01
CA SER A 153 -4.21 6.09 4.15
C SER A 153 -4.32 4.59 4.48
N THR A 154 -3.17 3.92 4.55
CA THR A 154 -3.07 2.48 4.82
C THR A 154 -3.62 2.11 6.19
N TYR A 155 -3.28 2.84 7.25
CA TYR A 155 -3.71 2.51 8.61
C TYR A 155 -5.00 3.20 9.05
N GLY A 156 -5.41 4.28 8.39
CA GLY A 156 -6.56 5.08 8.77
C GLY A 156 -7.84 4.71 8.04
N PHE A 157 -7.75 4.44 6.73
CA PHE A 157 -8.92 4.35 5.83
C PHE A 157 -8.99 3.04 5.04
N ASN A 158 -7.97 2.18 5.13
CA ASN A 158 -8.02 0.86 4.53
C ASN A 158 -8.87 -0.08 5.38
N GLN A 159 -9.89 -0.67 4.76
CA GLN A 159 -10.81 -1.58 5.42
C GLN A 159 -10.10 -2.78 6.08
N THR A 160 -9.03 -3.31 5.49
CA THR A 160 -8.27 -4.43 6.06
C THR A 160 -7.74 -4.12 7.45
N GLN A 161 -7.29 -2.89 7.65
CA GLN A 161 -6.77 -2.42 8.94
C GLN A 161 -7.91 -2.05 9.88
N VAL A 162 -8.91 -1.31 9.40
CA VAL A 162 -10.09 -0.92 10.19
C VAL A 162 -10.77 -2.14 10.81
N GLN A 163 -10.94 -3.23 10.06
CA GLN A 163 -11.53 -4.45 10.59
C GLN A 163 -10.75 -5.07 11.75
N ARG A 164 -9.41 -5.13 11.65
CA ARG A 164 -8.56 -5.66 12.73
C ARG A 164 -8.74 -4.87 14.02
N TYR A 165 -8.88 -3.55 13.91
CA TYR A 165 -9.08 -2.68 15.06
C TYR A 165 -10.43 -2.89 15.74
N MET A 166 -11.47 -3.19 14.95
CA MET A 166 -12.80 -3.50 15.45
C MET A 166 -12.87 -4.86 16.14
N CYS A 167 -11.96 -5.79 15.81
CA CYS A 167 -11.84 -7.07 16.51
C CYS A 167 -11.22 -6.95 17.92
N VAL A 168 -10.57 -5.83 18.26
CA VAL A 168 -9.93 -5.64 19.56
C VAL A 168 -10.95 -5.17 20.59
N ARG A 169 -10.97 -5.78 21.78
CA ARG A 169 -11.96 -5.48 22.83
C ARG A 169 -11.87 -4.09 23.43
N SER A 170 -10.72 -3.40 23.40
CA SER A 170 -10.54 -2.08 24.02
C SER A 170 -9.83 -1.07 23.11
N THR A 171 -10.17 0.21 23.22
CA THR A 171 -9.54 1.30 22.43
C THR A 171 -8.04 1.39 22.71
N ARG A 172 -7.63 1.22 23.98
CA ARG A 172 -6.23 1.12 24.39
C ARG A 172 -5.51 -0.04 23.70
N GLY A 173 -6.15 -1.22 23.64
CA GLY A 173 -5.61 -2.37 22.94
C GLY A 173 -5.45 -2.13 21.44
N ALA A 174 -6.41 -1.47 20.79
CA ALA A 174 -6.31 -1.12 19.36
C ALA A 174 -5.15 -0.14 19.09
N LYS A 175 -4.93 0.85 19.98
CA LYS A 175 -3.78 1.76 19.91
C LYS A 175 -2.45 1.00 20.06
N GLN A 176 -2.37 0.08 21.02
CA GLN A 176 -1.18 -0.76 21.23
C GLN A 176 -0.91 -1.66 20.01
N ALA A 177 -1.95 -2.30 19.46
CA ALA A 177 -1.82 -3.13 18.26
C ALA A 177 -1.31 -2.33 17.05
N LEU A 178 -1.80 -1.10 16.87
CA LEU A 178 -1.30 -0.19 15.83
C LEU A 178 0.18 0.16 16.04
N PHE A 179 0.59 0.45 17.27
CA PHE A 179 2.00 0.75 17.58
C PHE A 179 2.92 -0.45 17.34
N ILE A 180 2.54 -1.64 17.83
CA ILE A 180 3.29 -2.89 17.60
C ILE A 180 3.42 -3.16 16.09
N ASN A 181 2.34 -2.97 15.33
CA ASN A 181 2.37 -3.12 13.88
C ASN A 181 3.31 -2.11 13.21
N ALA A 182 3.30 -0.84 13.63
CA ALA A 182 4.20 0.18 13.08
C ALA A 182 5.68 -0.16 13.33
N VAL A 183 6.03 -0.60 14.55
CA VAL A 183 7.39 -1.05 14.89
C VAL A 183 7.78 -2.30 14.10
N GLY A 184 6.90 -3.30 14.02
CA GLY A 184 7.14 -4.52 13.26
C GLY A 184 7.35 -4.25 11.77
N ALA A 185 6.52 -3.40 11.17
CA ALA A 185 6.66 -2.98 9.78
C ALA A 185 7.99 -2.25 9.55
N ALA A 186 8.39 -1.36 10.46
CA ALA A 186 9.69 -0.67 10.37
C ALA A 186 10.86 -1.66 10.39
N ILE A 187 10.84 -2.65 11.30
CA ILE A 187 11.87 -3.71 11.36
C ILE A 187 11.94 -4.48 10.04
N VAL A 188 10.80 -4.95 9.52
CA VAL A 188 10.75 -5.70 8.25
C VAL A 188 11.27 -4.86 7.08
N ILE A 189 10.92 -3.59 7.00
CA ILE A 189 11.39 -2.67 5.95
C ILE A 189 12.91 -2.48 6.05
N ILE A 190 13.46 -2.27 7.25
CA ILE A 190 14.90 -2.09 7.46
C ILE A 190 15.66 -3.36 7.06
N LEU A 191 15.21 -4.54 7.51
CA LEU A 191 15.85 -5.81 7.16
C LEU A 191 15.79 -6.08 5.65
N SER A 192 14.64 -5.83 5.02
CA SER A 192 14.47 -6.02 3.57
C SER A 192 15.32 -5.04 2.75
N SER A 193 15.43 -3.79 3.20
CA SER A 193 16.29 -2.78 2.56
C SER A 193 17.76 -3.17 2.69
N PHE A 194 18.17 -3.71 3.85
CA PHE A 194 19.52 -4.19 4.06
C PHE A 194 19.86 -5.41 3.17
N ILE A 195 18.90 -6.31 2.95
CA ILE A 195 19.06 -7.38 1.95
C ILE A 195 19.30 -6.79 0.55
N GLY A 196 18.61 -5.72 0.17
CA GLY A 196 18.88 -5.02 -1.09
C GLY A 196 20.34 -4.52 -1.21
N VAL A 197 20.92 -4.03 -0.12
CA VAL A 197 22.35 -3.62 -0.07
C VAL A 197 23.27 -4.84 -0.19
N ILE A 198 22.95 -5.96 0.46
CA ILE A 198 23.69 -7.22 0.35
C ILE A 198 23.68 -7.72 -1.11
N LEU A 199 22.52 -7.71 -1.77
CA LEU A 199 22.38 -8.14 -3.16
C LEU A 199 23.28 -7.32 -4.08
N TYR A 200 23.30 -5.99 -3.89
CA TYR A 200 24.22 -5.14 -4.64
C TYR A 200 25.69 -5.49 -4.36
N ALA A 201 26.08 -5.60 -3.08
CA ALA A 201 27.46 -5.87 -2.70
C ALA A 201 27.97 -7.22 -3.24
N TYR A 202 27.09 -8.23 -3.31
CA TYR A 202 27.40 -9.54 -3.88
C TYR A 202 27.58 -9.49 -5.40
N TYR A 203 26.71 -8.77 -6.12
CA TYR A 203 26.75 -8.67 -7.57
C TYR A 203 27.50 -7.45 -8.11
N ALA A 204 28.22 -6.71 -7.26
CA ALA A 204 28.94 -5.50 -7.66
C ALA A 204 29.94 -5.75 -8.81
N GLY A 205 30.58 -6.93 -8.87
CA GLY A 205 31.50 -7.28 -9.95
C GLY A 205 30.86 -7.89 -11.20
N CYS A 206 29.65 -8.44 -11.08
CA CYS A 206 28.94 -9.08 -12.19
C CYS A 206 27.43 -8.97 -11.95
N ASP A 207 26.82 -7.94 -12.53
CA ASP A 207 25.39 -7.70 -12.41
C ASP A 207 24.59 -8.76 -13.20
N PRO A 208 23.72 -9.57 -12.55
CA PRO A 208 23.02 -10.66 -13.19
C PRO A 208 21.99 -10.20 -14.23
N LEU A 209 21.47 -8.97 -14.10
CA LEU A 209 20.50 -8.42 -15.04
C LEU A 209 21.17 -8.03 -16.36
N THR A 210 22.27 -7.29 -16.30
CA THR A 210 23.04 -6.85 -17.47
C THR A 210 23.74 -8.04 -18.13
N ALA A 211 24.19 -9.01 -17.34
CA ALA A 211 24.72 -10.28 -17.83
C ALA A 211 23.64 -11.22 -18.41
N LYS A 212 22.35 -10.82 -18.42
CA LYS A 212 21.20 -11.60 -18.91
C LYS A 212 21.01 -12.97 -18.22
N ARG A 213 21.51 -13.13 -17.00
CA ARG A 213 21.23 -14.29 -16.14
C ARG A 213 19.82 -14.23 -15.56
N VAL A 214 19.30 -13.02 -15.37
CA VAL A 214 17.89 -12.75 -15.06
C VAL A 214 17.28 -11.79 -16.07
N SER A 215 15.98 -11.94 -16.28
CA SER A 215 15.20 -11.12 -17.23
C SER A 215 14.57 -9.88 -16.59
N ASP A 216 14.35 -9.93 -15.28
CA ASP A 216 13.68 -8.86 -14.52
C ASP A 216 14.43 -8.56 -13.21
N VAL A 217 14.33 -7.32 -12.74
CA VAL A 217 14.90 -6.87 -11.46
C VAL A 217 14.31 -7.62 -10.27
N ASP A 218 13.03 -7.99 -10.35
CA ASP A 218 12.34 -8.68 -9.25
C ASP A 218 12.78 -10.16 -9.13
N GLN A 219 13.52 -10.69 -10.12
CA GLN A 219 14.12 -12.02 -10.09
C GLN A 219 15.48 -12.07 -9.37
N ILE A 220 16.13 -10.93 -9.15
CA ILE A 220 17.50 -10.87 -8.59
C ILE A 220 17.55 -11.52 -7.20
N PHE A 221 16.56 -11.26 -6.34
CA PHE A 221 16.58 -11.81 -4.99
C PHE A 221 16.34 -13.33 -4.97
N PRO A 222 15.32 -13.89 -5.65
CA PRO A 222 15.20 -15.34 -5.81
C PRO A 222 16.43 -16.00 -6.44
N TYR A 223 17.04 -15.36 -7.43
CA TYR A 223 18.27 -15.84 -8.07
C TYR A 223 19.42 -15.90 -7.07
N PHE A 224 19.64 -14.84 -6.28
CA PHE A 224 20.64 -14.81 -5.20
C PHE A 224 20.45 -15.92 -4.18
N VAL A 225 19.21 -16.22 -3.80
CA VAL A 225 18.93 -17.32 -2.88
C VAL A 225 19.38 -18.64 -3.47
N MET A 226 19.10 -18.92 -4.74
CA MET A 226 19.56 -20.16 -5.34
C MET A 226 21.09 -20.21 -5.48
N ASP A 227 21.71 -19.09 -5.83
CA ASP A 227 23.16 -18.95 -5.99
C ASP A 227 23.91 -19.18 -4.66
N VAL A 228 23.42 -18.61 -3.56
CA VAL A 228 24.13 -18.60 -2.27
C VAL A 228 23.61 -19.62 -1.26
N LEU A 229 22.31 -19.95 -1.29
CA LEU A 229 21.65 -20.87 -0.36
C LEU A 229 21.37 -22.24 -1.00
N GLY A 230 21.43 -22.39 -2.33
CA GLY A 230 21.06 -23.61 -3.04
C GLY A 230 21.85 -24.86 -2.62
N GLY A 231 23.12 -24.70 -2.26
CA GLY A 231 23.97 -25.81 -1.77
C GLY A 231 23.69 -26.24 -0.33
N LYS A 232 22.82 -25.54 0.42
CA LYS A 232 22.50 -25.85 1.81
C LYS A 232 21.06 -26.35 1.92
N PRO A 233 20.82 -27.65 2.14
CA PRO A 233 19.47 -28.21 2.17
C PRO A 233 18.62 -27.50 3.23
N GLY A 234 17.38 -27.17 2.87
CA GLY A 234 16.39 -26.51 3.74
C GLY A 234 16.39 -24.98 3.67
N LEU A 235 17.53 -24.31 3.45
CA LEU A 235 17.58 -22.84 3.48
C LEU A 235 16.80 -22.14 2.34
N PRO A 236 16.86 -22.60 1.07
CA PRO A 236 15.98 -22.07 0.02
C PRO A 236 14.50 -22.24 0.37
N GLY A 237 14.14 -23.33 1.05
CA GLY A 237 12.79 -23.58 1.54
C GLY A 237 12.34 -22.57 2.60
N VAL A 238 13.23 -22.18 3.53
CA VAL A 238 12.97 -21.13 4.52
C VAL A 238 12.71 -19.78 3.85
N PHE A 239 13.49 -19.45 2.80
CA PHE A 239 13.26 -18.25 2.00
C PHE A 239 11.89 -18.26 1.29
N LEU A 240 11.56 -19.36 0.62
CA LEU A 240 10.25 -19.52 -0.01
C LEU A 240 9.13 -19.39 1.01
N ALA A 241 9.24 -20.06 2.16
CA ALA A 241 8.26 -19.95 3.25
C ALA A 241 8.07 -18.50 3.72
N CYS A 242 9.14 -17.70 3.78
CA CYS A 242 9.08 -16.28 4.12
C CYS A 242 8.29 -15.45 3.10
N ILE A 243 8.61 -15.54 1.80
CA ILE A 243 7.89 -14.76 0.77
C ILE A 243 6.42 -15.19 0.68
N PHE A 244 6.16 -16.49 0.78
CA PHE A 244 4.80 -17.02 0.79
C PHE A 244 4.02 -16.50 2.00
N SER A 245 4.63 -16.51 3.20
CA SER A 245 3.99 -16.01 4.42
C SER A 245 3.56 -14.54 4.31
N GLY A 246 4.40 -13.69 3.74
CA GLY A 246 4.05 -12.27 3.51
C GLY A 246 2.91 -12.08 2.50
N SER A 247 2.90 -12.91 1.46
CA SER A 247 1.90 -12.82 0.39
C SER A 247 0.55 -13.37 0.84
N LEU A 248 0.55 -14.55 1.49
CA LEU A 248 -0.64 -15.21 2.00
C LEU A 248 -1.35 -14.31 3.03
N SER A 249 -0.67 -13.83 4.08
CA SER A 249 -1.28 -12.93 5.10
C SER A 249 -2.00 -11.72 4.48
N THR A 250 -1.41 -11.14 3.44
CA THR A 250 -1.97 -10.00 2.72
C THR A 250 -3.21 -10.39 1.91
N ILE A 251 -3.14 -11.48 1.13
CA ILE A 251 -4.24 -11.93 0.28
C ILE A 251 -5.43 -12.41 1.14
N SER A 252 -5.21 -13.17 2.22
CA SER A 252 -6.32 -13.60 3.11
C SER A 252 -7.03 -12.43 3.76
N SER A 253 -6.27 -11.44 4.24
CA SER A 253 -6.84 -10.22 4.81
C SER A 253 -7.65 -9.46 3.78
N GLY A 254 -7.11 -9.32 2.56
CA GLY A 254 -7.78 -8.65 1.45
C GLY A 254 -9.08 -9.33 1.03
N LEU A 255 -9.06 -10.65 0.83
CA LEU A 255 -10.25 -11.42 0.46
C LEU A 255 -11.35 -11.30 1.51
N ASN A 256 -11.00 -11.42 2.79
CA ASN A 256 -11.97 -11.32 3.88
C ASN A 256 -12.55 -9.90 4.00
N SER A 257 -11.72 -8.86 3.87
CA SER A 257 -12.20 -7.47 3.89
C SER A 257 -13.05 -7.11 2.69
N LEU A 258 -12.68 -7.61 1.51
CA LEU A 258 -13.41 -7.39 0.28
C LEU A 258 -14.77 -8.09 0.30
N ALA A 259 -14.82 -9.34 0.76
CA ALA A 259 -16.08 -10.05 0.97
C ALA A 259 -17.00 -9.30 1.95
N ALA A 260 -16.46 -8.76 3.04
CA ALA A 260 -17.23 -7.95 3.99
C ALA A 260 -17.74 -6.63 3.38
N VAL A 261 -16.93 -5.92 2.59
CA VAL A 261 -17.34 -4.69 1.89
C VAL A 261 -18.43 -4.98 0.87
N ILE A 262 -18.30 -6.05 0.08
CA ILE A 262 -19.32 -6.45 -0.90
C ILE A 262 -20.64 -6.78 -0.18
N ILE A 263 -20.58 -7.50 0.95
CA ILE A 263 -21.79 -7.85 1.70
C ILE A 263 -22.46 -6.59 2.30
N GLU A 264 -21.71 -5.72 2.96
CA GLU A 264 -22.26 -4.55 3.66
C GLU A 264 -22.66 -3.43 2.69
N ASP A 265 -21.76 -3.06 1.78
CA ASP A 265 -21.94 -1.89 0.93
C ASP A 265 -22.75 -2.21 -0.33
N VAL A 266 -22.54 -3.39 -0.93
CA VAL A 266 -23.23 -3.78 -2.17
C VAL A 266 -24.49 -4.57 -1.87
N TYR A 267 -24.41 -5.72 -1.18
CA TYR A 267 -25.57 -6.59 -0.99
C TYR A 267 -26.61 -5.97 -0.05
N LYS A 268 -26.22 -5.65 1.20
CA LYS A 268 -27.13 -5.06 2.20
C LYS A 268 -27.51 -3.62 1.83
N GLY A 269 -26.53 -2.84 1.38
CA GLY A 269 -26.75 -1.50 0.86
C GLY A 269 -27.78 -1.48 -0.27
N LEU A 270 -27.51 -2.17 -1.40
CA LEU A 270 -28.34 -2.17 -2.61
C LEU A 270 -29.67 -2.90 -2.43
N MET A 271 -29.67 -4.09 -1.84
CA MET A 271 -30.87 -4.93 -1.78
C MET A 271 -31.75 -4.68 -0.55
N ARG A 272 -31.29 -3.89 0.44
CA ARG A 272 -31.99 -3.59 1.71
C ARG A 272 -32.52 -4.84 2.44
N ARG A 273 -31.84 -5.98 2.29
CA ARG A 273 -32.22 -7.25 2.91
C ARG A 273 -31.30 -7.57 4.08
N LYS A 274 -31.89 -7.93 5.22
CA LYS A 274 -31.15 -8.52 6.35
C LYS A 274 -30.81 -9.97 5.99
N LEU A 275 -29.56 -10.34 6.22
CA LEU A 275 -29.09 -11.72 6.11
C LEU A 275 -29.04 -12.33 7.51
N SER A 276 -29.39 -13.61 7.62
CA SER A 276 -29.03 -14.41 8.79
C SER A 276 -27.51 -14.61 8.82
N ASP A 277 -26.92 -14.68 10.01
CA ASP A 277 -25.47 -14.83 10.22
C ASP A 277 -24.90 -16.06 9.49
N GLU A 278 -25.64 -17.18 9.45
CA GLU A 278 -25.23 -18.39 8.74
C GLU A 278 -25.15 -18.19 7.22
N ARG A 279 -26.16 -17.52 6.65
CA ARG A 279 -26.19 -17.20 5.21
C ARG A 279 -25.13 -16.16 4.85
N GLN A 280 -24.91 -15.18 5.72
CA GLN A 280 -23.82 -14.21 5.57
C GLN A 280 -22.46 -14.90 5.56
N GLY A 281 -22.25 -15.88 6.44
CA GLY A 281 -21.06 -16.72 6.46
C GLY A 281 -20.86 -17.46 5.14
N LEU A 282 -21.88 -18.19 4.66
CA LEU A 282 -21.80 -18.94 3.41
C LEU A 282 -21.52 -18.03 2.20
N ILE A 283 -22.22 -16.91 2.09
CA ILE A 283 -22.05 -15.94 1.00
C ILE A 283 -20.63 -15.34 1.01
N SER A 284 -20.09 -15.04 2.20
CA SER A 284 -18.71 -14.56 2.34
C SER A 284 -17.68 -15.57 1.83
N LYS A 285 -17.90 -16.87 2.09
CA LYS A 285 -17.04 -17.95 1.57
C LYS A 285 -17.09 -18.04 0.06
N ILE A 286 -18.29 -18.00 -0.53
CA ILE A 286 -18.48 -18.02 -1.99
C ILE A 286 -17.80 -16.82 -2.63
N PHE A 287 -18.01 -15.61 -2.11
CA PHE A 287 -17.32 -14.42 -2.61
C PHE A 287 -15.80 -14.54 -2.49
N SER A 288 -15.27 -15.04 -1.38
CA SER A 288 -13.83 -15.25 -1.22
C SER A 288 -13.25 -16.16 -2.31
N VAL A 289 -13.97 -17.22 -2.71
CA VAL A 289 -13.56 -18.11 -3.80
C VAL A 289 -13.58 -17.41 -5.15
N VAL A 290 -14.67 -16.71 -5.47
CA VAL A 290 -14.81 -15.97 -6.74
C VAL A 290 -13.75 -14.87 -6.85
N LEU A 291 -13.53 -14.11 -5.78
CA LEU A 291 -12.52 -13.05 -5.72
C LEU A 291 -11.10 -13.62 -5.86
N GLY A 292 -10.83 -14.79 -5.25
CA GLY A 292 -9.57 -15.49 -5.44
C GLY A 292 -9.30 -15.86 -6.90
N ALA A 293 -10.33 -16.35 -7.62
CA ALA A 293 -10.23 -16.60 -9.05
C ALA A 293 -9.97 -15.33 -9.87
N VAL A 294 -10.62 -14.23 -9.53
CA VAL A 294 -10.39 -12.92 -10.17
C VAL A 294 -8.96 -12.43 -9.91
N VAL A 295 -8.44 -12.57 -8.69
CA VAL A 295 -7.05 -12.21 -8.36
C VAL A 295 -6.05 -13.01 -9.20
N MET A 296 -6.27 -14.32 -9.36
CA MET A 296 -5.42 -15.16 -10.23
C MET A 296 -5.44 -14.68 -11.69
N LEU A 297 -6.61 -14.34 -12.23
CA LEU A 297 -6.73 -13.80 -13.58
C LEU A 297 -6.05 -12.43 -13.73
N LEU A 298 -6.26 -11.53 -12.77
CA LEU A 298 -5.66 -10.19 -12.78
C LEU A 298 -4.14 -10.23 -12.62
N THR A 299 -3.59 -11.27 -12.00
CA THR A 299 -2.14 -11.48 -11.89
C THR A 299 -1.48 -11.56 -13.27
N TYR A 300 -2.21 -12.08 -14.28
CA TYR A 300 -1.75 -12.07 -15.66
C TYR A 300 -1.53 -10.65 -16.19
N VAL A 301 -2.51 -9.78 -16.01
CA VAL A 301 -2.45 -8.38 -16.45
C VAL A 301 -1.33 -7.63 -15.71
N VAL A 302 -1.21 -7.87 -14.41
CA VAL A 302 -0.20 -7.24 -13.55
C VAL A 302 1.23 -7.59 -13.95
N SER A 303 1.46 -8.78 -14.52
CA SER A 303 2.80 -9.18 -14.99
C SER A 303 3.40 -8.23 -16.03
N TYR A 304 2.58 -7.41 -16.70
CA TYR A 304 3.02 -6.40 -17.68
C TYR A 304 3.28 -5.00 -17.09
N LEU A 305 2.99 -4.76 -15.80
CA LEU A 305 3.18 -3.45 -15.17
C LEU A 305 4.66 -3.11 -14.84
N GLY A 306 5.58 -4.03 -15.12
CA GLY A 306 7.00 -3.95 -14.78
C GLY A 306 7.24 -4.23 -13.30
N SER A 307 8.20 -3.54 -12.67
CA SER A 307 8.57 -3.84 -11.28
C SER A 307 7.38 -3.82 -10.31
N VAL A 308 7.22 -4.94 -9.60
CA VAL A 308 6.16 -5.22 -8.62
C VAL A 308 6.10 -4.12 -7.56
N LEU A 309 7.26 -3.70 -7.02
CA LEU A 309 7.33 -2.66 -5.99
C LEU A 309 6.79 -1.32 -6.50
N ASN A 310 7.17 -0.92 -7.72
CA ASN A 310 6.68 0.33 -8.30
C ASN A 310 5.17 0.29 -8.55
N ALA A 311 4.68 -0.83 -9.08
CA ALA A 311 3.26 -1.03 -9.33
C ALA A 311 2.45 -0.94 -8.02
N ALA A 312 2.90 -1.63 -6.97
CA ALA A 312 2.25 -1.60 -5.66
C ALA A 312 2.19 -0.18 -5.08
N LEU A 313 3.34 0.51 -5.01
CA LEU A 313 3.41 1.85 -4.40
C LEU A 313 2.63 2.91 -5.19
N SER A 314 2.64 2.82 -6.52
CA SER A 314 1.83 3.70 -7.38
C SER A 314 0.34 3.49 -7.15
N LEU A 315 -0.09 2.23 -7.01
CA LEU A 315 -1.50 1.88 -6.78
C LEU A 315 -2.03 2.43 -5.45
N PHE A 316 -1.21 2.40 -4.39
CA PHE A 316 -1.53 3.09 -3.13
C PHE A 316 -1.80 4.57 -3.37
N GLY A 317 -0.94 5.24 -4.15
CA GLY A 317 -1.13 6.63 -4.55
C GLY A 317 -2.48 6.90 -5.23
N VAL A 318 -2.70 6.18 -6.33
CA VAL A 318 -3.77 6.46 -7.30
C VAL A 318 -5.16 6.20 -6.75
N LEU A 319 -5.36 5.08 -6.07
CA LEU A 319 -6.70 4.65 -5.65
C LEU A 319 -6.99 4.93 -4.17
N SER A 320 -5.98 4.88 -3.30
CA SER A 320 -6.19 5.15 -1.87
C SER A 320 -6.20 6.65 -1.55
N GLY A 321 -5.47 7.46 -2.34
CA GLY A 321 -5.41 8.91 -2.19
C GLY A 321 -6.79 9.61 -2.27
N PRO A 322 -7.61 9.38 -3.31
CA PRO A 322 -8.94 9.98 -3.42
C PRO A 322 -9.88 9.60 -2.26
N ILE A 323 -9.80 8.34 -1.80
CA ILE A 323 -10.56 7.85 -0.63
C ILE A 323 -10.16 8.64 0.61
N MET A 324 -8.85 8.76 0.88
CA MET A 324 -8.37 9.57 1.99
C MET A 324 -8.80 11.04 1.86
N GLY A 325 -8.74 11.61 0.65
CA GLY A 325 -9.17 12.98 0.38
C GLY A 325 -10.62 13.24 0.78
N VAL A 326 -11.54 12.33 0.46
CA VAL A 326 -12.97 12.50 0.83
C VAL A 326 -13.21 12.29 2.33
N PHE A 327 -12.45 11.42 2.99
CA PHE A 327 -12.46 11.32 4.45
C PHE A 327 -11.97 12.62 5.10
N PHE A 328 -10.88 13.20 4.62
CA PHE A 328 -10.36 14.48 5.12
C PHE A 328 -11.35 15.61 4.91
N LEU A 329 -11.95 15.68 3.72
CA LEU A 329 -13.03 16.63 3.42
C LEU A 329 -14.18 16.48 4.42
N GLY A 330 -14.58 15.23 4.69
CA GLY A 330 -15.65 14.90 5.64
C GLY A 330 -15.34 15.26 7.10
N PHE A 331 -14.13 14.95 7.57
CA PHE A 331 -13.74 15.13 8.97
C PHE A 331 -13.48 16.59 9.35
N PHE A 332 -12.81 17.33 8.46
CA PHE A 332 -12.22 18.62 8.81
C PHE A 332 -13.01 19.82 8.29
N PHE A 333 -13.87 19.63 7.29
CA PHE A 333 -14.60 20.72 6.66
C PHE A 333 -16.11 20.54 6.85
N PRO A 334 -16.72 21.18 7.85
CA PRO A 334 -18.17 21.10 8.06
C PRO A 334 -18.97 21.64 6.87
N GLN A 335 -18.44 22.65 6.17
CA GLN A 335 -19.10 23.27 5.02
C GLN A 335 -19.26 22.32 3.82
N ALA A 336 -18.50 21.22 3.78
CA ALA A 336 -18.54 20.28 2.67
C ALA A 336 -19.90 19.56 2.59
N ASN A 337 -20.50 19.56 1.40
CA ASN A 337 -21.80 18.93 1.15
C ASN A 337 -21.65 17.68 0.27
N ARG A 338 -22.76 16.97 0.03
CA ARG A 338 -22.76 15.73 -0.77
C ARG A 338 -22.24 15.92 -2.21
N HIS A 339 -22.53 17.06 -2.84
CA HIS A 339 -22.11 17.34 -4.21
C HIS A 339 -20.61 17.58 -4.28
N GLY A 340 -20.05 18.34 -3.32
CA GLY A 340 -18.63 18.54 -3.19
C GLY A 340 -17.88 17.25 -2.86
N GLY A 341 -18.41 16.43 -1.95
CA GLY A 341 -17.85 15.12 -1.64
C GLY A 341 -17.75 14.21 -2.87
N LEU A 342 -18.83 14.11 -3.65
CA LEU A 342 -18.89 13.26 -4.84
C LEU A 342 -18.02 13.80 -6.00
N VAL A 343 -18.17 15.08 -6.37
CA VAL A 343 -17.44 15.67 -7.48
C VAL A 343 -15.95 15.78 -7.18
N GLY A 344 -15.58 16.15 -5.95
CA GLY A 344 -14.19 16.17 -5.49
C GLY A 344 -13.55 14.79 -5.60
N PHE A 345 -14.24 13.74 -5.13
CA PHE A 345 -13.77 12.35 -5.23
C PHE A 345 -13.59 11.90 -6.68
N LEU A 346 -14.60 12.06 -7.53
CA LEU A 346 -14.55 11.60 -8.93
C LEU A 346 -13.50 12.36 -9.76
N THR A 347 -13.38 13.66 -9.54
CA THR A 347 -12.37 14.50 -10.23
C THR A 347 -10.97 14.09 -9.82
N SER A 348 -10.74 13.84 -8.53
CA SER A 348 -9.46 13.35 -8.03
C SER A 348 -9.13 11.97 -8.60
N LEU A 349 -10.08 11.04 -8.60
CA LEU A 349 -9.89 9.70 -9.16
C LEU A 349 -9.54 9.76 -10.66
N ALA A 350 -10.27 10.57 -11.44
CA ALA A 350 -10.00 10.76 -12.85
C ALA A 350 -8.61 11.37 -13.10
N LEU A 351 -8.23 12.39 -12.33
CA LEU A 351 -6.91 13.01 -12.40
C LEU A 351 -5.79 12.02 -12.09
N GLN A 352 -5.94 11.22 -11.03
CA GLN A 352 -4.92 10.23 -10.66
C GLN A 352 -4.79 9.11 -11.68
N LEU A 353 -5.91 8.62 -12.23
CA LEU A 353 -5.89 7.64 -13.30
C LEU A 353 -5.22 8.20 -14.56
N TRP A 354 -5.47 9.46 -14.91
CA TRP A 354 -4.79 10.12 -16.02
C TRP A 354 -3.27 10.22 -15.77
N ILE A 355 -2.84 10.73 -14.62
CA ILE A 355 -1.42 10.84 -14.27
C ILE A 355 -0.74 9.46 -14.34
N PHE A 356 -1.38 8.44 -13.78
CA PHE A 356 -0.85 7.07 -13.76
C PHE A 356 -0.73 6.46 -15.16
N LEU A 357 -1.79 6.55 -15.97
CA LEU A 357 -1.77 6.02 -17.34
C LEU A 357 -0.75 6.75 -18.20
N GLY A 358 -0.65 8.08 -18.07
CA GLY A 358 0.38 8.87 -18.73
C GLY A 358 1.80 8.42 -18.35
N ALA A 359 2.05 8.18 -17.05
CA ALA A 359 3.33 7.67 -16.57
C ALA A 359 3.67 6.26 -17.09
N GLN A 360 2.68 5.39 -17.29
CA GLN A 360 2.92 4.07 -17.89
C GLN A 360 3.22 4.17 -19.39
N ILE A 361 2.53 5.05 -20.12
CA ILE A 361 2.73 5.24 -21.57
C ILE A 361 4.10 5.87 -21.85
N THR A 362 4.53 6.84 -21.05
CA THR A 362 5.82 7.53 -21.23
C THR A 362 7.00 6.83 -20.53
N LYS A 363 6.77 5.70 -19.86
CA LYS A 363 7.79 4.94 -19.10
C LYS A 363 9.05 4.63 -19.90
N ASN A 364 8.92 4.31 -21.18
CA ASN A 364 10.04 3.99 -22.07
C ASN A 364 10.81 5.24 -22.56
N GLN A 365 10.18 6.42 -22.47
CA GLN A 365 10.78 7.71 -22.84
C GLN A 365 11.45 8.38 -21.64
N MET A 366 11.02 8.05 -20.42
CA MET A 366 11.65 8.48 -19.19
C MET A 366 13.00 7.77 -19.02
N LYS A 367 14.10 8.51 -19.18
CA LYS A 367 15.44 8.04 -18.79
C LYS A 367 15.47 7.84 -17.27
N ASN A 368 15.19 6.62 -16.83
CA ASN A 368 15.66 6.18 -15.52
C ASN A 368 17.17 6.00 -15.65
N VAL A 369 17.95 7.02 -15.27
CA VAL A 369 19.40 6.90 -15.14
C VAL A 369 19.65 5.93 -14.00
N ARG A 370 19.74 4.64 -14.33
CA ARG A 370 20.22 3.63 -13.39
C ARG A 370 21.68 3.96 -13.12
N LEU A 371 22.07 3.96 -11.85
CA LEU A 371 23.48 4.04 -11.47
C LEU A 371 24.25 2.90 -12.15
N ASN A 372 25.50 3.17 -12.52
CA ASN A 372 26.34 2.26 -13.30
C ASN A 372 26.42 0.86 -12.66
N LEU A 373 26.37 -0.15 -13.52
CA LEU A 373 26.51 -1.57 -13.19
C LEU A 373 27.72 -2.10 -13.99
N THR A 374 28.42 -3.07 -13.42
CA THR A 374 29.67 -3.63 -13.94
C THR A 374 29.50 -5.10 -14.32
N ILE A 375 30.14 -5.50 -15.42
CA ILE A 375 30.18 -6.88 -15.91
C ILE A 375 31.60 -7.44 -15.98
N ASP A 376 32.58 -6.69 -15.47
CA ASP A 376 34.02 -6.94 -15.67
C ASP A 376 34.48 -8.30 -15.11
N ASN A 377 33.84 -8.79 -14.04
CA ASN A 377 34.13 -10.08 -13.44
C ASN A 377 33.15 -11.19 -13.85
N CYS A 378 32.33 -10.99 -14.88
CA CYS A 378 31.47 -12.06 -15.40
C CYS A 378 32.30 -13.09 -16.18
N THR A 379 32.17 -14.36 -15.82
CA THR A 379 32.93 -15.49 -16.42
C THR A 379 32.50 -15.90 -17.83
N GLU A 380 31.39 -15.37 -18.35
CA GLU A 380 30.96 -15.62 -19.73
C GLU A 380 31.20 -14.39 -20.61
N PRO A 381 31.66 -14.55 -21.87
CA PRO A 381 31.89 -13.43 -22.78
C PRO A 381 30.55 -12.85 -23.21
N VAL A 382 30.05 -11.86 -22.47
CA VAL A 382 28.86 -11.13 -22.86
C VAL A 382 29.30 -10.04 -23.85
N ASN A 383 29.22 -10.34 -25.15
CA ASN A 383 29.39 -9.35 -26.22
C ASN A 383 28.23 -8.34 -26.17
N ILE A 384 28.31 -7.35 -25.28
CA ILE A 384 27.38 -6.22 -25.22
C ILE A 384 28.20 -4.95 -25.45
N THR A 385 28.22 -4.49 -26.69
CA THR A 385 28.45 -3.08 -27.00
C THR A 385 27.26 -2.29 -26.48
N THR A 386 27.36 -1.79 -25.24
CA THR A 386 26.40 -0.83 -24.71
C THR A 386 26.68 0.51 -25.37
N ILE A 387 26.03 0.76 -26.51
CA ILE A 387 26.02 2.10 -27.09
C ILE A 387 25.18 2.98 -26.16
N LEU A 388 25.84 3.75 -25.29
CA LEU A 388 25.24 4.86 -24.57
C LEU A 388 24.98 5.99 -25.57
N THR A 389 23.97 5.86 -26.43
CA THR A 389 23.44 7.01 -27.16
C THR A 389 22.71 7.90 -26.17
N SER A 390 23.41 8.91 -25.65
CA SER A 390 22.80 10.08 -25.04
C SER A 390 22.17 10.95 -26.14
N SER A 391 21.05 10.50 -26.70
CA SER A 391 20.22 11.42 -27.49
C SER A 391 19.79 12.59 -26.58
N PRO A 392 19.97 13.85 -27.03
CA PRO A 392 19.50 15.01 -26.29
C PRO A 392 17.97 14.99 -26.36
N ILE A 393 17.34 14.71 -25.24
CA ILE A 393 15.89 14.60 -25.15
C ILE A 393 15.31 16.01 -25.30
N LYS A 394 14.47 16.21 -26.33
CA LYS A 394 13.51 17.33 -26.35
C LYS A 394 12.68 17.24 -25.07
N ARG A 395 12.81 18.21 -24.17
CA ARG A 395 11.99 18.32 -22.95
C ARG A 395 10.55 18.61 -23.36
N ASP A 396 9.76 17.55 -23.54
CA ASP A 396 8.31 17.69 -23.65
C ASP A 396 7.77 17.95 -22.23
N PRO A 397 7.15 19.12 -21.96
CA PRO A 397 6.58 19.43 -20.66
C PRO A 397 5.59 18.38 -20.16
N LEU A 398 4.92 17.68 -21.08
CA LEU A 398 3.96 16.63 -20.74
C LEU A 398 4.66 15.38 -20.18
N ILE A 399 5.83 15.02 -20.72
CA ILE A 399 6.64 13.90 -20.24
C ILE A 399 7.21 14.24 -18.85
N ASP A 400 7.68 15.49 -18.66
CA ASP A 400 8.14 15.95 -17.35
C ASP A 400 7.03 15.89 -16.30
N PHE A 401 5.78 16.20 -16.66
CA PHE A 401 4.64 16.08 -15.76
C PHE A 401 4.34 14.63 -15.35
N TYR A 402 4.43 13.68 -16.28
CA TYR A 402 4.23 12.26 -15.97
C TYR A 402 5.39 11.62 -15.20
N SER A 403 6.54 12.30 -15.14
CA SER A 403 7.72 11.84 -14.38
C SER A 403 7.65 12.14 -12.87
N VAL A 404 6.55 12.73 -12.39
CA VAL A 404 6.31 12.95 -10.96
C VAL A 404 6.38 11.63 -10.19
N SER A 405 7.12 11.63 -9.08
CA SER A 405 7.25 10.45 -8.23
C SER A 405 5.90 10.01 -7.67
N TYR A 406 5.68 8.69 -7.65
CA TYR A 406 4.48 8.07 -7.09
C TYR A 406 4.21 8.45 -5.62
N MET A 407 5.24 8.90 -4.88
CA MET A 407 5.06 9.41 -3.52
C MET A 407 4.18 10.67 -3.47
N TRP A 408 4.11 11.44 -4.57
CA TRP A 408 3.29 12.65 -4.67
C TRP A 408 1.85 12.39 -5.11
N TYR A 409 1.52 11.18 -5.60
CA TYR A 409 0.16 10.85 -6.06
C TYR A 409 -0.87 11.04 -4.94
N THR A 410 -0.59 10.54 -3.74
CA THR A 410 -1.49 10.71 -2.59
C THR A 410 -1.68 12.17 -2.18
N PRO A 411 -0.63 12.98 -1.96
CA PRO A 411 -0.78 14.43 -1.74
C PRO A 411 -1.62 15.13 -2.81
N ILE A 412 -1.34 14.87 -4.10
CA ILE A 412 -2.09 15.47 -5.22
C ILE A 412 -3.56 15.01 -5.19
N ALA A 413 -3.82 13.75 -4.87
CA ALA A 413 -5.16 13.21 -4.76
C ALA A 413 -5.94 13.90 -3.62
N VAL A 414 -5.36 13.99 -2.43
CA VAL A 414 -6.00 14.67 -1.29
C VAL A 414 -6.27 16.14 -1.60
N LEU A 415 -5.27 16.86 -2.12
CA LEU A 415 -5.43 18.28 -2.45
C LEU A 415 -6.49 18.51 -3.52
N SER A 416 -6.55 17.67 -4.56
CA SER A 416 -7.59 17.78 -5.59
C SER A 416 -8.99 17.55 -5.02
N VAL A 417 -9.19 16.57 -4.12
CA VAL A 417 -10.49 16.39 -3.44
C VAL A 417 -10.85 17.60 -2.60
N LEU A 418 -9.90 18.13 -1.82
CA LEU A 418 -10.15 19.28 -0.94
C LEU A 418 -10.50 20.54 -1.75
N ILE A 419 -9.70 20.87 -2.76
CA ILE A 419 -9.91 22.08 -3.59
C ILE A 419 -11.23 21.99 -4.34
N VAL A 420 -11.45 20.91 -5.11
CA VAL A 420 -12.67 20.77 -5.92
C VAL A 420 -13.89 20.56 -5.03
N GLY A 421 -13.77 19.75 -3.99
CA GLY A 421 -14.87 19.44 -3.09
C GLY A 421 -15.34 20.64 -2.29
N LEU A 422 -14.43 21.48 -1.80
CA LEU A 422 -14.81 22.74 -1.13
C LEU A 422 -15.43 23.72 -2.12
N THR A 423 -14.81 23.91 -3.28
CA THR A 423 -15.31 24.84 -4.32
C THR A 423 -16.75 24.48 -4.71
N VAL A 424 -17.00 23.21 -5.04
CA VAL A 424 -18.34 22.74 -5.42
C VAL A 424 -19.32 22.85 -4.24
N SER A 425 -18.88 22.60 -3.00
CA SER A 425 -19.73 22.74 -1.82
C SER A 425 -20.20 24.19 -1.62
N TYR A 426 -19.30 25.16 -1.80
CA TYR A 426 -19.63 26.59 -1.73
C TYR A 426 -20.53 27.05 -2.89
N LEU A 427 -20.32 26.53 -4.11
CA LEU A 427 -21.11 26.90 -5.28
C LEU A 427 -22.53 26.33 -5.28
N THR A 428 -22.73 25.16 -4.68
CA THR A 428 -24.04 24.48 -4.69
C THR A 428 -24.90 24.90 -3.50
N ARG A 429 -24.46 24.59 -2.28
CA ARG A 429 -25.03 25.03 -1.00
C ARG A 429 -24.19 24.47 0.14
N PRO A 430 -23.35 25.26 0.82
CA PRO A 430 -22.54 24.75 1.92
C PRO A 430 -23.44 24.26 3.06
N HIS A 431 -23.02 23.17 3.72
CA HIS A 431 -23.77 22.62 4.84
C HIS A 431 -23.67 23.58 6.04
N LYS A 432 -24.79 23.82 6.73
CA LYS A 432 -24.77 24.69 7.90
C LYS A 432 -24.22 23.94 9.12
N PRO A 433 -23.40 24.57 9.98
CA PRO A 433 -22.82 23.89 11.15
C PRO A 433 -23.85 23.19 12.06
N ASN A 434 -25.05 23.76 12.19
CA ASN A 434 -26.12 23.26 13.05
C ASN A 434 -26.84 22.01 12.48
N GLU A 435 -26.62 21.67 11.21
CA GLU A 435 -27.27 20.56 10.52
C GLU A 435 -26.39 19.28 10.51
N ILE A 436 -25.24 19.29 11.19
CA ILE A 436 -24.25 18.19 11.18
C ILE A 436 -24.16 17.58 12.56
N ASP A 437 -24.18 16.25 12.64
CA ASP A 437 -23.83 15.53 13.86
C ASP A 437 -22.34 15.77 14.20
N PRO A 438 -21.99 16.41 15.32
CA PRO A 438 -20.62 16.65 15.73
C PRO A 438 -19.78 15.37 15.85
N LYS A 439 -20.42 14.21 16.07
CA LYS A 439 -19.76 12.89 16.10
C LYS A 439 -19.10 12.54 14.77
N LEU A 440 -19.49 13.16 13.66
CA LEU A 440 -18.91 12.93 12.33
C LEU A 440 -17.68 13.81 12.03
N LEU A 441 -17.40 14.84 12.85
CA LEU A 441 -16.34 15.83 12.58
C LEU A 441 -15.19 15.75 13.58
N ILE A 442 -13.94 15.90 13.15
CA ILE A 442 -12.79 15.91 14.06
C ILE A 442 -12.45 17.37 14.40
N PRO A 443 -12.69 17.84 15.64
CA PRO A 443 -12.35 19.21 16.01
C PRO A 443 -10.83 19.34 16.15
N ILE A 444 -10.15 19.78 15.10
CA ILE A 444 -8.67 19.86 15.04
C ILE A 444 -8.11 20.66 16.22
N GLY A 445 -8.73 21.81 16.54
CA GLY A 445 -8.28 22.68 17.62
C GLY A 445 -8.37 22.03 19.01
N ASP A 446 -9.37 21.19 19.25
CA ASP A 446 -9.54 20.47 20.51
C ASP A 446 -8.72 19.16 20.55
N ALA A 447 -8.52 18.52 19.40
CA ALA A 447 -7.88 17.22 19.28
C ALA A 447 -6.35 17.29 19.22
N CYS A 448 -5.78 18.25 18.49
CA CYS A 448 -4.34 18.33 18.24
C CYS A 448 -3.61 19.32 19.14
N CYS A 449 -4.31 20.31 19.71
CA CYS A 449 -3.68 21.43 20.40
C CYS A 449 -4.55 21.94 21.55
N CYS A 450 -4.70 21.12 22.61
CA CYS A 450 -5.43 21.50 23.82
C CYS A 450 -4.91 22.79 24.49
N CYS A 451 -3.68 23.20 24.16
CA CYS A 451 -3.03 24.40 24.65
C CYS A 451 -3.42 25.68 23.88
N LEU A 452 -4.21 25.57 22.79
CA LEU A 452 -4.64 26.73 22.02
C LEU A 452 -5.65 27.59 22.81
N PRO A 453 -5.53 28.93 22.75
CA PRO A 453 -6.52 29.84 23.31
C PRO A 453 -7.93 29.52 22.80
N LYS A 454 -8.93 29.61 23.69
CA LYS A 454 -10.35 29.31 23.37
C LYS A 454 -10.84 29.99 22.09
N ARG A 455 -10.47 31.27 21.85
CA ARG A 455 -10.82 32.00 20.62
C ARG A 455 -10.35 31.32 19.32
N ILE A 456 -9.13 30.78 19.30
CA ILE A 456 -8.59 30.09 18.11
C ILE A 456 -9.29 28.74 17.93
N ARG A 457 -9.58 28.07 19.04
CA ARG A 457 -10.31 26.81 19.04
C ARG A 457 -11.74 26.97 18.54
N ASP A 458 -12.43 28.02 18.98
CA ASP A 458 -13.79 28.35 18.52
C ASP A 458 -13.82 28.77 17.05
N PHE A 459 -12.78 29.45 16.57
CA PHE A 459 -12.58 29.69 15.14
C PHE A 459 -12.40 28.38 14.35
N LEU A 460 -11.55 27.47 14.84
CA LEU A 460 -11.29 26.17 14.20
C LEU A 460 -12.52 25.23 14.26
N ARG A 461 -13.46 25.44 15.18
CA ARG A 461 -14.73 24.69 15.23
C ARG A 461 -15.69 25.07 14.09
N CYS A 462 -15.42 26.14 13.34
CA CYS A 462 -16.23 26.59 12.21
C CYS A 462 -17.72 26.73 12.54
N GLY A 463 -18.04 27.12 13.79
CA GLY A 463 -19.41 27.31 14.26
C GLY A 463 -20.18 26.03 14.63
N VAL A 464 -19.53 24.86 14.65
CA VAL A 464 -20.14 23.61 15.13
C VAL A 464 -20.11 23.57 16.65
N ASP A 465 -21.25 23.30 17.27
CA ASP A 465 -21.37 23.15 18.72
C ASP A 465 -20.92 21.75 19.16
N TYR A 466 -19.92 21.70 20.05
CA TYR A 466 -19.37 20.48 20.64
C TYR A 466 -19.60 20.41 22.17
N GLU A 467 -20.36 21.31 22.78
CA GLU A 467 -20.49 21.39 24.25
C GLU A 467 -21.02 20.10 24.87
N ASN A 468 -22.02 19.47 24.24
CA ASN A 468 -22.55 18.18 24.68
C ASN A 468 -21.62 16.99 24.37
N TYR A 469 -20.70 17.13 23.41
CA TYR A 469 -19.79 16.06 22.99
C TYR A 469 -18.59 15.91 23.94
N PHE A 470 -18.05 17.02 24.45
CA PHE A 470 -16.89 17.00 25.34
C PHE A 470 -17.23 16.70 26.81
N GLN A 471 -18.48 16.87 27.25
CA GLN A 471 -18.90 16.51 28.62
C GLN A 471 -18.71 15.01 28.92
N GLU A 472 -18.71 14.13 27.91
CA GLU A 472 -18.48 12.70 28.10
C GLU A 472 -17.00 12.28 28.04
N LYS A 473 -16.08 13.12 27.52
CA LYS A 473 -14.67 12.72 27.29
C LYS A 473 -13.68 13.87 27.47
N HIS A 474 -13.12 13.98 28.66
CA HIS A 474 -11.83 14.65 28.88
C HIS A 474 -10.68 13.79 28.33
N VAL A 475 -10.45 13.81 27.02
CA VAL A 475 -9.25 13.17 26.44
C VAL A 475 -8.65 14.11 25.40
N CYS A 476 -7.60 14.83 25.79
CA CYS A 476 -6.58 15.27 24.83
C CYS A 476 -5.98 14.02 24.20
N ILE A 477 -5.90 13.97 22.86
CA ILE A 477 -5.35 12.84 22.12
C ILE A 477 -3.85 12.72 22.34
#